data_AF-A0A9D5QAU2-F1
#
_entry.id   AF-A0A9D5QAU2-F1
#
_cell.length_a   1.000
_cell.length_b   1.000
_cell.length_c   1.000
_cell.angle_alpha   90.00
_cell.angle_beta   90.00
_cell.angle_gamma   90.00
#
_symmetry.space_group_name_H-M   'P 1'
#
loop_
_entity.id
_entity.type
_entity.pdbx_description
1 polymer ?
#
loop_
_entity_poly.entity_id
_entity_poly.type
_entity_poly.pdbx_seq_one_letter_code
_entity_poly.pdbx_strand_id
1 'polypeptide(L)'
;MFIRWEGRIMNEKIELLPIEEELRKDSQGIYLGKAKQRLEDCSNECVSILRRGVDPSKFETGTILRNAFDASSKVLETAWRSFHAVSDAKSW
;
A
#
# COMPACT_ATOMS: atom_id res chain seq x y z
N MET A 1 -12.67 46.87 -5.99
CA MET A 1 -11.59 46.59 -5.03
C MET A 1 -11.25 45.11 -5.18
N PHE A 2 -10.14 44.78 -5.84
CA PHE A 2 -9.74 43.39 -6.08
C PHE A 2 -8.80 42.94 -4.97
N ILE A 3 -9.20 41.95 -4.18
CA ILE A 3 -8.30 41.32 -3.22
C ILE A 3 -7.44 40.34 -4.01
N ARG A 4 -6.19 40.72 -4.24
CA ARG A 4 -5.15 39.88 -4.82
C ARG A 4 -4.75 38.85 -3.75
N TRP A 5 -5.13 37.59 -3.94
CA TRP A 5 -4.74 36.50 -3.06
C TRP A 5 -3.28 36.13 -3.38
N GLU A 6 -2.33 36.65 -2.62
CA GLU A 6 -0.95 36.15 -2.60
C GLU A 6 -0.86 35.00 -1.60
N GLY A 7 -1.42 33.86 -1.96
CA GLY A 7 -1.18 32.62 -1.21
C GLY A 7 0.25 32.17 -1.45
N ARG A 8 1.12 32.40 -0.47
CA ARG A 8 2.34 31.61 -0.31
C ARG A 8 1.88 30.15 -0.20
N ILE A 9 2.21 29.33 -1.19
CA ILE A 9 2.23 27.88 -1.02
C ILE A 9 3.28 27.64 0.06
N MET A 10 2.84 27.57 1.32
CA MET A 10 3.69 27.09 2.38
C MET A 10 4.05 25.67 1.98
N ASN A 11 5.36 25.43 1.77
CA ASN A 11 5.94 24.10 1.68
C ASN A 11 5.66 23.40 3.02
N GLU A 12 4.44 22.90 3.20
CA GLU A 12 4.16 21.87 4.19
C GLU A 12 5.02 20.68 3.76
N LYS A 13 6.07 20.40 4.53
CA LYS A 13 6.79 19.14 4.40
C LYS A 13 5.76 18.06 4.71
N ILE A 14 5.25 17.40 3.68
CA ILE A 14 4.46 16.19 3.83
C ILE A 14 5.40 15.20 4.54
N GLU A 15 5.17 14.95 5.83
CA GLU A 15 5.81 13.86 6.54
C GLU A 15 5.25 12.57 5.96
N LEU A 16 6.04 11.95 5.10
CA LEU A 16 5.69 10.68 4.49
C LEU A 16 5.84 9.59 5.55
N LEU A 17 4.94 8.62 5.50
CA LEU A 17 5.17 7.39 6.25
C LEU A 17 6.45 6.72 5.70
N PRO A 18 7.27 6.06 6.54
CA PRO A 18 8.49 5.42 6.08
C PRO A 18 8.28 4.47 4.89
N ILE A 19 7.12 3.80 4.85
CA ILE A 19 6.74 2.90 3.74
C ILE A 19 6.52 3.64 2.40
N GLU A 20 6.01 4.86 2.43
CA GLU A 20 5.79 5.67 1.23
C GLU A 20 7.11 6.17 0.64
N GLU A 21 8.07 6.50 1.52
CA GLU A 21 9.43 6.88 1.10
C GLU A 21 10.15 5.72 0.40
N GLU A 22 10.07 4.51 0.97
CA GLU A 22 10.62 3.29 0.35
C GLU A 22 9.96 3.00 -1.01
N LEU A 23 8.63 3.07 -1.09
CA LEU A 23 7.90 2.85 -2.34
C LEU A 23 8.24 3.88 -3.42
N ARG A 24 8.48 5.14 -3.05
CA ARG A 24 8.87 6.20 -3.99
C ARG A 24 10.29 6.00 -4.52
N LYS A 25 11.22 5.53 -3.69
CA LYS A 25 12.60 5.23 -4.11
C LYS A 25 12.70 3.96 -4.97
N ASP A 26 11.70 3.09 -4.87
CA ASP A 26 11.67 1.77 -5.52
C ASP A 26 11.27 1.82 -7.02
N SER A 27 12.08 2.45 -7.88
CA SER A 27 11.76 2.58 -9.31
C SER A 27 11.64 1.24 -10.07
N GLN A 28 12.26 0.18 -9.55
CA GLN A 28 12.27 -1.15 -10.16
C GLN A 28 11.27 -2.13 -9.54
N GLY A 29 10.54 -1.72 -8.49
CA GLY A 29 9.55 -2.58 -7.83
C GLY A 29 10.17 -3.70 -6.95
N ILE A 30 11.44 -3.60 -6.57
CA ILE A 30 12.15 -4.60 -5.75
C ILE A 30 11.60 -4.60 -4.31
N TYR A 31 11.43 -3.42 -3.72
CA TYR A 31 10.86 -3.29 -2.38
C TYR A 31 9.39 -3.71 -2.38
N LEU A 32 8.61 -3.25 -3.36
CA LEU A 32 7.22 -3.66 -3.56
C LEU A 32 7.10 -5.18 -3.67
N GLY A 33 7.94 -5.82 -4.48
CA GLY A 33 7.95 -7.27 -4.65
C GLY A 33 8.20 -8.01 -3.35
N LYS A 34 9.22 -7.60 -2.57
CA LYS A 34 9.52 -8.19 -1.25
C LYS A 34 8.38 -7.99 -0.25
N ALA A 35 7.80 -6.81 -0.21
CA ALA A 35 6.69 -6.50 0.69
C ALA A 35 5.44 -7.33 0.35
N LYS A 36 5.11 -7.46 -0.94
CA LYS A 36 4.00 -8.30 -1.41
C LYS A 36 4.25 -9.77 -1.11
N GLN A 37 5.46 -10.29 -1.34
CA GLN A 37 5.80 -11.68 -0.99
C GLN A 37 5.59 -11.95 0.49
N ARG A 38 6.04 -11.04 1.37
CA ARG A 38 5.86 -11.20 2.82
C ARG A 38 4.39 -11.21 3.22
N LEU A 39 3.56 -10.36 2.60
CA LEU A 39 2.11 -10.37 2.83
C LEU A 39 1.46 -11.67 2.35
N GLU A 40 1.89 -12.18 1.21
CA GLU A 40 1.45 -13.48 0.68
C GLU A 40 1.83 -14.62 1.62
N ASP A 41 3.06 -14.65 2.13
CA ASP A 41 3.51 -15.66 3.09
C ASP A 41 2.64 -15.64 4.36
N CYS A 42 2.33 -14.45 4.90
CA CYS A 42 1.43 -14.29 6.05
C CYS A 42 -0.02 -14.73 5.73
N SER A 43 -0.51 -14.43 4.53
CA SER A 43 -1.84 -14.88 4.06
C SER A 43 -1.89 -16.40 3.97
N ASN A 44 -0.85 -17.02 3.42
CA ASN A 44 -0.70 -18.47 3.30
C ASN A 44 -0.59 -19.15 4.66
N GLU A 45 0.11 -18.54 5.62
CA GLU A 45 0.18 -19.03 7.01
C GLU A 45 -1.21 -19.03 7.66
N CYS A 46 -2.00 -17.96 7.48
CA CYS A 46 -3.38 -17.90 7.96
C CYS A 46 -4.24 -19.00 7.34
N VAL A 47 -4.13 -19.23 6.02
CA VAL A 47 -4.85 -20.31 5.33
C VAL A 47 -4.44 -21.67 5.88
N SER A 48 -3.14 -21.90 6.12
CA SER A 48 -2.62 -23.14 6.68
C SER A 48 -3.19 -23.42 8.07
N ILE A 49 -3.24 -22.39 8.94
CA ILE A 49 -3.83 -22.48 10.27
C ILE A 49 -5.32 -22.80 10.18
N LEU A 50 -6.08 -22.07 9.36
CA LEU A 50 -7.51 -22.29 9.17
C LEU A 50 -7.81 -23.71 8.66
N ARG A 51 -7.00 -24.26 7.75
CA ARG A 51 -7.14 -25.61 7.20
C ARG A 51 -6.85 -26.72 8.21
N ARG A 52 -5.98 -26.48 9.19
CA ARG A 52 -5.65 -27.45 10.26
C ARG A 52 -6.78 -27.63 11.28
N GLY A 53 -7.84 -26.83 11.17
CA GLY A 53 -8.92 -26.77 12.14
C GLY A 53 -8.56 -25.77 13.23
N VAL A 54 -9.39 -24.74 13.36
CA VAL A 54 -9.32 -23.78 14.46
C VAL A 54 -10.67 -23.73 15.17
N ASP A 55 -10.65 -23.30 16.42
CA ASP A 55 -11.87 -22.97 17.14
C ASP A 55 -12.73 -22.01 16.30
N PRO A 56 -14.07 -22.17 16.28
CA PRO A 56 -14.96 -21.29 15.51
C PRO A 56 -14.75 -19.80 15.81
N SER A 57 -14.43 -19.45 17.07
CA SER A 57 -14.12 -18.08 17.50
C SER A 57 -12.84 -17.49 16.87
N LYS A 58 -11.92 -18.34 16.40
CA LYS A 58 -10.67 -17.93 15.73
C LYS A 58 -10.78 -17.99 14.21
N PHE A 59 -11.78 -18.71 13.68
CA PHE A 59 -11.99 -18.84 12.24
C PHE A 59 -12.33 -17.50 11.58
N GLU A 60 -13.21 -16.72 12.21
CA GLU A 60 -13.58 -15.38 11.73
C GLU A 60 -12.37 -14.45 11.76
N THR A 61 -11.66 -14.40 12.88
CA THR A 61 -10.42 -13.61 13.05
C THR A 61 -9.36 -13.97 12.00
N GLY A 62 -9.11 -15.26 11.77
CA GLY A 62 -8.14 -15.71 10.77
C GLY A 62 -8.56 -15.35 9.34
N THR A 63 -9.87 -15.37 9.04
CA THR A 63 -10.41 -14.94 7.75
C THR A 63 -10.26 -13.43 7.54
N ILE A 64 -10.53 -12.63 8.58
CA ILE A 64 -10.33 -11.18 8.58
C ILE A 64 -8.85 -10.84 8.33
N LEU A 65 -7.94 -11.50 9.04
CA LEU A 65 -6.49 -11.29 8.88
C LEU A 65 -6.01 -11.62 7.47
N ARG A 66 -6.44 -12.76 6.92
CA ARG A 66 -6.13 -13.13 5.52
C ARG A 66 -6.59 -12.04 4.54
N ASN A 67 -7.85 -11.61 4.66
CA ASN A 67 -8.40 -10.57 3.78
C ASN A 67 -7.66 -9.23 3.94
N ALA A 68 -7.19 -8.91 5.15
CA ALA A 68 -6.41 -7.71 5.43
C ALA A 68 -5.02 -7.75 4.76
N PHE A 69 -4.35 -8.90 4.75
CA PHE A 69 -3.08 -9.07 4.02
C PHE A 69 -3.26 -8.89 2.52
N ASP A 70 -4.30 -9.51 1.95
CA ASP A 70 -4.63 -9.38 0.53
C ASP A 70 -4.97 -7.94 0.14
N ALA A 71 -5.72 -7.23 0.99
CA ALA A 71 -6.05 -5.82 0.78
C ALA A 71 -4.80 -4.94 0.87
N SER A 72 -3.92 -5.19 1.84
CA SER A 72 -2.67 -4.45 2.02
C SER A 72 -1.76 -4.58 0.79
N SER A 73 -1.68 -5.76 0.19
CA SER A 73 -0.90 -6.01 -1.04
C SER A 73 -1.38 -5.12 -2.19
N LYS A 74 -2.70 -4.97 -2.35
CA LYS A 74 -3.29 -4.09 -3.37
C LYS A 74 -3.01 -2.61 -3.09
N VAL A 75 -3.10 -2.19 -1.82
CA VAL A 75 -2.80 -0.81 -1.43
C VAL A 75 -1.35 -0.44 -1.77
N LEU A 76 -0.39 -1.32 -1.46
CA LEU A 76 1.02 -1.08 -1.79
C LEU A 76 1.25 -0.97 -3.30
N GLU A 77 0.59 -1.83 -4.08
CA GLU A 77 0.69 -1.79 -5.53
C GLU A 77 0.08 -0.51 -6.12
N THR A 78 -1.08 -0.07 -5.63
CA THR A 78 -1.70 1.19 -6.05
C THR A 78 -0.82 2.38 -5.68
N ALA A 79 -0.28 2.41 -4.45
CA ALA A 79 0.60 3.48 -3.99
C ALA A 79 1.87 3.57 -4.85
N TRP A 80 2.53 2.43 -5.08
CA TRP A 80 3.70 2.37 -5.96
C TRP A 80 3.39 2.87 -7.37
N ARG A 81 2.31 2.39 -7.99
CA ARG A 81 1.88 2.86 -9.32
C ARG A 81 1.61 4.36 -9.34
N SER A 82 1.09 4.94 -8.27
CA SER A 82 0.84 6.39 -8.20
C SER A 82 2.13 7.21 -8.17
N PHE A 83 3.20 6.71 -7.53
CA PHE A 83 4.50 7.38 -7.49
C PHE A 83 5.27 7.24 -8.80
N HIS A 84 5.08 6.13 -9.50
CA HIS A 84 5.81 5.78 -10.72
C HIS A 84 4.95 5.84 -11.98
N ALA A 85 3.79 6.47 -11.90
CA ALA A 85 2.94 6.71 -13.06
C ALA A 85 3.73 7.56 -14.06
N VAL A 86 4.28 6.90 -15.08
CA VAL A 86 4.85 7.60 -16.22
C VAL A 86 3.71 8.40 -16.82
N SER A 87 3.93 9.72 -16.95
CA SER A 87 2.97 10.66 -17.51
C SER A 87 2.62 10.28 -18.96
N ASP A 88 1.67 9.36 -19.13
CA ASP A 88 0.89 9.16 -20.36
C ASP A 88 -0.18 10.24 -20.50
N ALA A 89 0.10 11.46 -20.00
CA ALA A 89 -0.60 12.66 -20.44
C ALA A 89 -0.17 12.91 -21.89
N LYS A 90 -0.81 12.17 -22.80
CA LYS A 90 -0.77 12.38 -24.24
C LYS A 90 -0.86 13.87 -24.54
N SER A 91 0.11 14.37 -25.29
CA SER A 91 -0.06 15.48 -26.22
C SER A 91 -1.34 15.25 -27.02
N TRP A 92 -2.36 16.07 -26.76
CA TRP A 92 -3.50 16.29 -27.64
C TRP A 92 -3.47 17.74 -28.10
#